data_AF-A0AAV5TMU6-F1
#
_entry.id   AF-A0AAV5TMU6-F1
#
_cell.length_a   1.000
_cell.length_b   1.000
_cell.length_c   1.000
_cell.angle_alpha   90.00
_cell.angle_beta   90.00
_cell.angle_gamma   90.00
#
_symmetry.space_group_name_H-M   'P 1'
#
loop_
_entity.id
_entity.type
_entity.pdbx_description
1 polymer ?
#
loop_
_entity_poly.entity_id
_entity_poly.type
_entity_poly.pdbx_seq_one_letter_code
_entity_poly.pdbx_strand_id
1 'polypeptide(L)'
;MASVVGCVGGALGSCMGSMLFVESIAKKEPSAMNLMTFATFGFISLVGLIFTMKFFTVPFKIPFRGYWKVVVVFFLVNVINNQALNYHVPVPLHIIFRSGSLLASLVLSVLYEGKSYSLRKYLSVLAITLGIIICTLATKVGEGAGLSAEEASKYYVEWSIGIGMLSFALLASAYLAILQQNMYREYGKHPDEAMFVTHFASLPLFILMANDISKAASIFSADGPFTIGSLSLPVPTLWMELALACSFNYGCIYFVYSLNASVEALTVTMVVTLRKFLSLVVSIVWFQNPFTLQHWLGTFFVFAGTLAFSDVWFEEKK
;
A
#
# COMPACT_ATOMS: atom_id res chain seq x y z
N MET A 1 -16.14 8.12 -21.14
CA MET A 1 -15.28 7.06 -20.58
C MET A 1 -13.85 7.39 -20.93
N ALA A 2 -12.92 7.37 -19.98
CA ALA A 2 -11.50 7.51 -20.29
C ALA A 2 -11.07 6.35 -21.21
N SER A 3 -10.19 6.61 -22.16
CA SER A 3 -9.63 5.54 -23.00
C SER A 3 -8.84 4.56 -22.12
N VAL A 4 -8.73 3.29 -22.53
CA VAL A 4 -7.92 2.29 -21.81
C VAL A 4 -6.49 2.78 -21.58
N VAL A 5 -5.91 3.44 -22.59
CA VAL A 5 -4.59 4.10 -22.50
C VAL A 5 -4.57 5.18 -21.41
N GLY A 6 -5.62 6.00 -21.33
CA GLY A 6 -5.79 6.98 -20.26
C GLY A 6 -5.89 6.35 -18.87
N CYS A 7 -6.61 5.23 -18.71
CA CYS A 7 -6.70 4.49 -17.45
C CYS A 7 -5.35 3.91 -17.03
N VAL A 8 -4.58 3.34 -17.96
CA VAL A 8 -3.24 2.81 -17.69
C VAL A 8 -2.29 3.94 -17.30
N GLY A 9 -2.21 5.01 -18.11
CA GLY A 9 -1.37 6.17 -17.82
C GLY A 9 -1.73 6.83 -16.50
N GLY A 10 -3.03 6.98 -16.23
CA GLY A 10 -3.56 7.49 -14.96
C GLY A 10 -3.18 6.61 -13.77
N ALA A 11 -3.34 5.29 -13.87
CA ALA A 11 -2.97 4.35 -12.80
C ALA A 11 -1.46 4.36 -12.53
N LEU A 12 -0.62 4.37 -13.56
CA LEU A 12 0.83 4.44 -13.40
C LEU A 12 1.23 5.78 -12.76
N GLY A 13 0.82 6.90 -13.36
CA GLY A 13 1.21 8.24 -12.92
C GLY A 13 0.73 8.56 -11.50
N SER A 14 -0.53 8.25 -11.19
CA SER A 14 -1.09 8.60 -9.88
C SER A 14 -0.59 7.72 -8.75
N CYS A 15 -0.40 6.42 -8.98
CA CYS A 15 0.15 5.55 -7.94
C CYS A 15 1.65 5.79 -7.70
N MET A 16 2.42 6.11 -8.74
CA MET A 16 3.81 6.54 -8.58
C MET A 16 3.90 7.89 -7.85
N GLY A 17 3.06 8.86 -8.24
CA GLY A 17 2.94 10.15 -7.56
C GLY A 17 2.60 9.99 -6.08
N SER A 18 1.64 9.12 -5.75
CA SER A 18 1.30 8.82 -4.36
C SER A 18 2.51 8.30 -3.58
N MET A 19 3.24 7.34 -4.15
CA MET A 19 4.44 6.80 -3.49
C MET A 19 5.57 7.82 -3.33
N LEU A 20 5.75 8.72 -4.30
CA LEU A 20 6.72 9.82 -4.20
C LEU A 20 6.47 10.68 -2.96
N PHE A 21 5.24 11.18 -2.78
CA PHE A 21 4.95 12.04 -1.63
C PHE A 21 4.92 11.26 -0.31
N VAL A 22 4.44 10.01 -0.32
CA VAL A 22 4.48 9.14 0.86
C VAL A 22 5.92 8.91 1.32
N GLU A 23 6.84 8.61 0.40
CA GLU A 23 8.26 8.41 0.72
C GLU A 23 8.94 9.70 1.18
N SER A 24 8.64 10.84 0.53
CA SER A 24 9.15 12.15 0.94
C SER A 24 8.77 12.46 2.39
N ILE A 25 7.50 12.30 2.75
CA ILE A 25 7.02 12.50 4.11
C ILE A 25 7.67 11.47 5.06
N ALA A 26 7.73 10.19 4.69
CA ALA A 26 8.30 9.15 5.53
C ALA A 26 9.80 9.37 5.83
N LYS A 27 10.55 9.95 4.89
CA LYS A 27 11.96 10.32 5.12
C LYS A 27 12.12 11.60 5.95
N LYS A 28 11.25 12.59 5.75
CA LYS A 28 11.33 13.89 6.46
C LYS A 28 10.80 13.80 7.88
N GLU A 29 9.66 13.15 8.07
CA GLU A 29 8.96 13.01 9.35
C GLU A 29 8.34 11.60 9.47
N PRO A 30 9.15 10.58 9.83
CA PRO A 30 8.69 9.19 9.99
C PRO A 30 7.53 9.05 10.99
N SER A 31 7.45 9.91 12.02
CA SER A 31 6.41 9.81 13.03
C SER A 31 5.01 10.21 12.52
N ALA A 32 4.92 10.85 11.34
CA ALA A 32 3.67 11.32 10.75
C ALA A 32 2.85 10.25 10.01
N MET A 33 3.27 8.97 9.99
CA MET A 33 2.55 7.92 9.23
C MET A 33 1.10 7.71 9.69
N ASN A 34 0.82 7.91 10.98
CA ASN A 34 -0.55 7.87 11.52
C ASN A 34 -1.40 9.04 10.97
N LEU A 35 -0.86 10.26 10.96
CA LEU A 35 -1.52 11.43 10.38
C LEU A 35 -1.76 11.24 8.87
N MET A 36 -0.78 10.71 8.14
CA MET A 36 -0.92 10.44 6.71
C MET A 36 -2.05 9.44 6.42
N THR A 37 -2.12 8.36 7.20
CA THR A 37 -3.16 7.34 7.05
C THR A 37 -4.53 7.92 7.38
N PHE A 38 -4.64 8.68 8.48
CA PHE A 38 -5.86 9.38 8.86
C PHE A 38 -6.34 10.34 7.77
N ALA A 39 -5.46 11.19 7.26
CA ALA A 39 -5.78 12.17 6.22
C ALA A 39 -6.21 11.48 4.91
N THR A 40 -5.57 10.37 4.53
CA THR A 40 -5.96 9.59 3.36
C THR A 40 -7.35 9.00 3.51
N PHE A 41 -7.67 8.45 4.69
CA PHE A 41 -9.00 7.94 5.00
C PHE A 41 -10.03 9.07 4.98
N GLY A 42 -9.73 10.21 5.62
CA GLY A 42 -10.60 11.38 5.65
C GLY A 42 -10.89 11.93 4.25
N PHE A 43 -9.86 12.02 3.41
CA PHE A 43 -9.98 12.48 2.03
C PHE A 43 -10.86 11.54 1.19
N ILE A 44 -10.60 10.23 1.23
CA ILE A 44 -11.39 9.24 0.50
C ILE A 44 -12.85 9.22 1.00
N SER A 45 -13.06 9.31 2.30
CA SER A 45 -14.40 9.40 2.89
C SER A 45 -15.12 10.67 2.49
N LEU A 46 -14.45 11.83 2.45
CA LEU A 46 -15.05 13.09 2.03
C LEU A 46 -15.49 13.04 0.56
N VAL A 47 -14.62 12.54 -0.31
CA VAL A 47 -14.95 12.35 -1.73
C VAL A 47 -16.11 11.36 -1.88
N GLY A 48 -16.08 10.22 -1.19
CA GLY A 48 -17.17 9.26 -1.20
C GLY A 48 -18.48 9.81 -0.64
N LEU A 49 -18.44 10.68 0.38
CA LEU A 49 -19.62 11.35 0.93
C LEU A 49 -20.29 12.25 -0.12
N ILE A 50 -19.50 13.02 -0.85
CA ILE A 50 -19.98 13.99 -1.84
C ILE A 50 -20.48 13.28 -3.10
N PHE A 51 -19.67 12.38 -3.67
CA PHE A 51 -19.92 11.82 -5.00
C PHE A 51 -20.66 10.48 -4.97
N THR A 52 -20.41 9.62 -3.98
CA THR A 52 -21.05 8.29 -3.88
C THR A 52 -22.34 8.37 -3.10
N MET A 53 -22.28 8.86 -1.85
CA MET A 53 -23.44 8.89 -0.96
C MET A 53 -24.32 10.14 -1.15
N LYS A 54 -23.82 11.15 -1.86
CA LYS A 54 -24.49 12.43 -2.09
C LYS A 54 -25.07 13.00 -0.78
N PHE A 55 -24.21 13.18 0.22
CA PHE A 55 -24.59 13.60 1.57
C PHE A 55 -25.66 12.71 2.22
N PHE A 56 -25.49 11.39 2.12
CA PHE A 56 -26.38 10.35 2.65
C PHE A 56 -27.80 10.31 2.07
N THR A 57 -28.04 10.95 0.92
CA THR A 57 -29.30 10.80 0.18
C THR A 57 -29.45 9.42 -0.48
N VAL A 58 -28.33 8.74 -0.75
CA VAL A 58 -28.32 7.37 -1.27
C VAL A 58 -28.40 6.38 -0.10
N PRO A 59 -29.35 5.43 -0.08
CA PRO A 59 -29.44 4.45 1.00
C PRO A 59 -28.32 3.42 0.91
N PHE A 60 -27.84 2.95 2.07
CA PHE A 60 -26.89 1.84 2.15
C PHE A 60 -27.54 0.54 1.66
N LYS A 61 -26.84 -0.19 0.79
CA LYS A 61 -27.29 -1.51 0.30
C LYS A 61 -26.76 -2.64 1.17
N ILE A 62 -25.59 -2.45 1.78
CA ILE A 62 -25.00 -3.42 2.73
C ILE A 62 -25.16 -2.86 4.15
N PRO A 63 -25.77 -3.61 5.09
CA PRO A 63 -25.90 -3.15 6.46
C PRO A 63 -24.52 -3.03 7.12
N PHE A 64 -24.35 -2.09 8.06
CA PHE A 64 -23.08 -1.90 8.78
C PHE A 64 -22.56 -3.18 9.48
N ARG A 65 -23.46 -4.10 9.86
CA ARG A 65 -23.10 -5.42 10.41
C ARG A 65 -22.36 -6.30 9.39
N GLY A 66 -22.56 -6.12 8.09
CA GLY A 66 -21.77 -6.79 7.06
C GLY A 66 -20.32 -6.27 7.00
N TYR A 67 -20.12 -4.99 7.34
CA TYR A 67 -18.82 -4.32 7.20
C TYR A 67 -17.89 -4.47 8.41
N TRP A 68 -18.37 -4.71 9.62
CA TRP A 68 -17.54 -4.52 10.83
C TRP A 68 -16.22 -5.32 10.80
N LYS A 69 -16.23 -6.58 10.33
CA LYS A 69 -15.01 -7.40 10.19
C LYS A 69 -14.05 -6.79 9.16
N VAL A 70 -14.60 -6.38 8.01
CA VAL A 70 -13.83 -5.75 6.93
C VAL A 70 -13.22 -4.43 7.42
N VAL A 71 -13.98 -3.59 8.13
CA VAL A 71 -13.54 -2.30 8.66
C VAL A 71 -12.39 -2.45 9.66
N VAL A 72 -12.52 -3.38 10.62
CA VAL A 72 -11.47 -3.61 11.63
C VAL A 72 -10.18 -4.10 10.98
N VAL A 73 -10.26 -5.13 10.13
CA VAL A 73 -9.06 -5.69 9.49
C VAL A 73 -8.48 -4.69 8.49
N PHE A 74 -9.31 -3.95 7.74
CA PHE A 74 -8.86 -2.89 6.82
C PHE A 74 -8.12 -1.78 7.54
N PHE A 75 -8.64 -1.32 8.68
CA PHE A 75 -7.98 -0.32 9.52
C PHE A 75 -6.60 -0.84 9.98
N LEU A 76 -6.56 -2.04 10.58
CA LEU A 76 -5.31 -2.64 11.05
C LEU A 76 -4.28 -2.79 9.91
N VAL A 77 -4.71 -3.30 8.76
CA VAL A 77 -3.84 -3.48 7.58
C VAL A 77 -3.24 -2.15 7.13
N ASN A 78 -4.04 -1.08 7.01
CA ASN A 78 -3.53 0.20 6.52
C ASN A 78 -2.63 0.89 7.54
N VAL A 79 -3.02 0.90 8.81
CA VAL A 79 -2.23 1.49 9.90
C VAL A 79 -0.89 0.78 10.04
N ILE A 80 -0.88 -0.56 10.11
CA ILE A 80 0.35 -1.34 10.32
C ILE A 80 1.27 -1.26 9.10
N ASN A 81 0.73 -1.33 7.87
CA ASN A 81 1.56 -1.16 6.66
C ASN A 81 2.26 0.21 6.63
N ASN A 82 1.52 1.28 6.90
CA ASN A 82 2.09 2.62 6.85
C ASN A 82 3.03 2.86 8.02
N GLN A 83 2.69 2.37 9.22
CA GLN A 83 3.57 2.54 10.38
C GLN A 83 4.87 1.77 10.27
N ALA A 84 4.95 0.69 9.49
CA ALA A 84 6.22 -0.01 9.27
C ALA A 84 7.32 0.93 8.71
N LEU A 85 6.95 2.00 8.00
CA LEU A 85 7.89 3.02 7.51
C LEU A 85 8.55 3.84 8.62
N ASN A 86 7.94 3.92 9.81
CA ASN A 86 8.50 4.58 10.98
C ASN A 86 9.54 3.70 11.73
N TYR A 87 9.71 2.44 11.31
CA TYR A 87 10.59 1.46 11.95
C TYR A 87 11.81 1.12 11.09
N HIS A 88 12.44 2.14 10.49
CA HIS A 88 13.64 2.00 9.67
C HIS A 88 13.52 1.04 8.48
N VAL A 89 12.30 0.76 8.01
CA VAL A 89 12.11 -0.06 6.81
C VAL A 89 12.18 0.84 5.58
N PRO A 90 13.17 0.67 4.68
CA PRO A 90 13.25 1.48 3.47
C PRO A 90 12.04 1.24 2.57
N VAL A 91 11.55 2.29 1.92
CA VAL A 91 10.41 2.22 0.99
C VAL A 91 10.61 1.16 -0.12
N PRO A 92 11.81 0.98 -0.73
CA PRO A 92 12.02 -0.11 -1.68
C PRO A 92 11.71 -1.49 -1.09
N LEU A 93 12.17 -1.76 0.14
CA LEU A 93 11.91 -3.02 0.82
C LEU A 93 10.42 -3.19 1.16
N HIS A 94 9.75 -2.12 1.60
CA HIS A 94 8.30 -2.13 1.82
C HIS A 94 7.53 -2.48 0.54
N ILE A 95 7.89 -1.90 -0.61
CA ILE A 95 7.27 -2.22 -1.92
C ILE A 95 7.49 -3.70 -2.30
N ILE A 96 8.69 -4.23 -2.06
CA ILE A 96 9.03 -5.64 -2.29
C ILE A 96 8.16 -6.55 -1.41
N PHE A 97 8.09 -6.29 -0.11
CA PHE A 97 7.22 -7.03 0.82
C PHE A 97 5.77 -7.01 0.36
N ARG A 98 5.23 -5.83 0.01
CA ARG A 98 3.84 -5.68 -0.45
C ARG A 98 3.55 -6.39 -1.78
N SER A 99 4.57 -6.78 -2.53
CA SER A 99 4.42 -7.65 -3.70
C SER A 99 4.19 -9.11 -3.30
N GLY A 100 4.61 -9.52 -2.10
CA GLY A 100 4.34 -10.81 -1.47
C GLY A 100 2.89 -11.10 -1.08
N SER A 101 1.94 -10.20 -1.35
CA SER A 101 0.50 -10.44 -1.09
C SER A 101 -0.06 -11.70 -1.77
N LEU A 102 0.52 -12.12 -2.91
CA LEU A 102 0.13 -13.35 -3.60
C LEU A 102 0.52 -14.61 -2.81
N LEU A 103 1.72 -14.62 -2.21
CA LEU A 103 2.18 -15.66 -1.28
C LEU A 103 1.18 -15.78 -0.11
N ALA A 104 0.87 -14.67 0.55
CA ALA A 104 -0.05 -14.65 1.68
C ALA A 104 -1.46 -15.16 1.29
N SER A 105 -1.95 -14.73 0.13
CA SER A 105 -3.26 -15.13 -0.38
C SER A 105 -3.34 -16.62 -0.69
N LEU A 106 -2.32 -17.20 -1.35
CA LEU A 106 -2.27 -18.64 -1.61
C LEU A 106 -2.25 -19.43 -0.31
N VAL A 107 -1.32 -19.09 0.60
CA VAL A 107 -1.16 -19.80 1.88
C VAL A 107 -2.48 -19.80 2.66
N LEU A 108 -3.12 -18.63 2.78
CA LEU A 108 -4.36 -18.52 3.53
C LEU A 108 -5.53 -19.22 2.84
N SER A 109 -5.59 -19.22 1.51
CA SER A 109 -6.63 -19.95 0.77
C SER A 109 -6.49 -21.47 0.90
N VAL A 110 -5.25 -21.99 0.95
CA VAL A 110 -5.00 -23.41 1.23
C VAL A 110 -5.41 -23.76 2.65
N LEU A 111 -5.01 -22.96 3.65
CA LEU A 111 -5.26 -23.26 5.07
C LEU A 111 -6.72 -23.05 5.48
N TYR A 112 -7.39 -22.00 4.98
CA TYR A 112 -8.72 -21.60 5.41
C TYR A 112 -9.83 -22.18 4.53
N GLU A 113 -9.62 -22.22 3.21
CA GLU A 113 -10.64 -22.67 2.25
C GLU A 113 -10.39 -24.11 1.75
N GLY A 114 -9.26 -24.73 2.11
CA GLY A 114 -8.92 -26.09 1.66
C GLY A 114 -8.64 -26.20 0.16
N LYS A 115 -8.32 -25.09 -0.51
CA LYS A 115 -8.06 -25.07 -1.96
C LYS A 115 -6.70 -25.70 -2.28
N SER A 116 -6.62 -26.38 -3.41
CA SER A 116 -5.37 -26.84 -4.00
C SER A 116 -5.00 -26.02 -5.24
N TYR A 117 -3.71 -25.83 -5.45
CA TYR A 117 -3.16 -25.05 -6.57
C TYR A 117 -2.20 -25.92 -7.40
N SER A 118 -1.92 -25.50 -8.63
CA SER A 118 -0.93 -26.15 -9.48
C SER A 118 0.49 -26.00 -8.91
N LEU A 119 1.38 -26.94 -9.23
CA LEU A 119 2.79 -26.89 -8.81
C LEU A 119 3.48 -25.57 -9.18
N ARG A 120 3.10 -24.98 -10.33
CA ARG A 120 3.62 -23.68 -10.80
C ARG A 120 3.34 -22.55 -9.81
N LYS A 121 2.15 -22.52 -9.20
CA LYS A 121 1.77 -21.50 -8.21
C LYS A 121 2.59 -21.65 -6.95
N TYR A 122 2.86 -22.88 -6.51
CA TYR A 122 3.77 -23.14 -5.39
C TYR A 122 5.22 -22.70 -5.70
N LEU A 123 5.75 -23.03 -6.89
CA LEU A 123 7.09 -22.60 -7.30
C LEU A 123 7.20 -21.07 -7.41
N SER A 124 6.15 -20.40 -7.90
CA SER A 124 6.08 -18.94 -7.98
C SER A 124 6.12 -18.30 -6.59
N VAL A 125 5.37 -18.88 -5.65
CA VAL A 125 5.36 -18.45 -4.25
C VAL A 125 6.72 -18.66 -3.57
N LEU A 126 7.39 -19.78 -3.84
CA LEU A 126 8.76 -20.03 -3.37
C LEU A 126 9.74 -18.98 -3.91
N ALA A 127 9.68 -18.64 -5.21
CA ALA A 127 10.49 -17.60 -5.81
C ALA A 127 10.26 -16.23 -5.16
N ILE A 128 9.00 -15.83 -4.94
CA ILE A 128 8.66 -14.58 -4.23
C ILE A 128 9.24 -14.59 -2.81
N THR A 129 9.13 -15.72 -2.10
CA THR A 129 9.62 -15.85 -0.72
C THR A 129 11.14 -15.69 -0.67
N LEU A 130 11.86 -16.39 -1.56
CA LEU A 130 13.32 -16.27 -1.67
C LEU A 130 13.74 -14.84 -2.01
N GLY A 131 13.05 -14.18 -2.93
CA GLY A 131 13.35 -12.80 -3.30
C GLY A 131 13.15 -11.81 -2.16
N ILE A 132 12.09 -11.95 -1.36
CA ILE A 132 11.86 -11.15 -0.14
C ILE A 132 12.99 -11.40 0.87
N ILE A 133 13.37 -12.66 1.10
CA ILE A 133 14.46 -13.01 2.04
C ILE A 133 15.78 -12.39 1.60
N ILE A 134 16.15 -12.52 0.31
CA ILE A 134 17.39 -11.95 -0.24
C ILE A 134 17.42 -10.43 -0.03
N CYS A 135 16.34 -9.73 -0.38
CA CYS A 135 16.28 -8.26 -0.21
C CYS A 135 16.35 -7.86 1.27
N THR A 136 15.65 -8.57 2.15
CA THR A 136 15.65 -8.31 3.59
C THR A 136 17.04 -8.46 4.20
N LEU A 137 17.76 -9.53 3.84
CA LEU A 137 19.13 -9.77 4.29
C LEU A 137 20.10 -8.72 3.73
N ALA A 138 19.96 -8.35 2.46
CA ALA A 138 20.79 -7.33 1.84
C ALA A 138 20.62 -5.95 2.49
N THR A 139 19.39 -5.59 2.89
CA THR A 139 19.11 -4.33 3.59
C THR A 139 19.71 -4.33 5.00
N LYS A 140 19.55 -5.44 5.76
CA LYS A 140 20.10 -5.59 7.11
C LYS A 140 21.61 -5.34 7.16
N VAL A 141 22.35 -5.85 6.17
CA VAL A 141 23.82 -5.74 6.13
C VAL A 141 24.28 -4.31 5.80
N GLY A 142 23.50 -3.54 5.04
CA GLY A 142 23.89 -2.21 4.57
C GLY A 142 23.70 -1.08 5.58
N GLU A 143 22.60 -1.07 6.32
CA GLU A 143 22.20 0.10 7.12
C GLU A 143 22.75 0.14 8.56
N GLY A 144 23.25 -0.98 9.10
CA GLY A 144 23.89 -0.99 10.42
C GLY A 144 25.40 -0.72 10.40
N ALA A 145 25.99 -0.47 9.24
CA ALA A 145 27.42 -0.24 9.09
C ALA A 145 27.80 1.16 9.61
N GLY A 146 28.65 1.23 10.63
CA GLY A 146 29.17 2.50 11.18
C GLY A 146 28.47 3.01 12.44
N LEU A 147 27.44 2.30 12.94
CA LEU A 147 26.82 2.58 14.23
C LEU A 147 27.65 2.00 15.39
N SER A 148 27.57 2.60 16.58
CA SER A 148 28.08 1.97 17.80
C SER A 148 27.30 0.67 18.10
N ALA A 149 27.85 -0.20 18.95
CA ALA A 149 27.21 -1.48 19.28
C ALA A 149 25.80 -1.29 19.90
N GLU A 150 25.62 -0.26 20.73
CA GLU A 150 24.33 0.04 21.37
C GLU A 150 23.31 0.60 20.37
N GLU A 151 23.72 1.55 19.52
CA GLU A 151 22.86 2.13 18.48
C GLU A 151 22.47 1.09 17.44
N ALA A 152 23.41 0.24 17.02
CA ALA A 152 23.15 -0.86 16.10
C ALA A 152 22.12 -1.84 16.70
N SER A 153 22.25 -2.18 17.99
CA SER A 153 21.29 -3.06 18.67
C SER A 153 19.88 -2.48 18.64
N LYS A 154 19.71 -1.21 19.03
CA LYS A 154 18.42 -0.52 19.00
C LYS A 154 17.84 -0.46 17.59
N TYR A 155 18.65 -0.05 16.61
CA TYR A 155 18.26 0.01 15.20
C TYR A 155 17.75 -1.34 14.70
N TYR A 156 18.46 -2.44 14.97
CA TYR A 156 18.05 -3.77 14.51
C TYR A 156 16.78 -4.29 15.20
N VAL A 157 16.55 -3.91 16.47
CA VAL A 157 15.29 -4.23 17.17
C VAL A 157 14.12 -3.50 16.50
N GLU A 158 14.24 -2.19 16.28
CA GLU A 158 13.21 -1.38 15.63
C GLU A 158 12.95 -1.87 14.19
N TRP A 159 14.01 -2.13 13.42
CA TRP A 159 13.91 -2.70 12.08
C TRP A 159 13.21 -4.07 12.09
N SER A 160 13.54 -4.95 13.04
CA SER A 160 12.88 -6.27 13.15
C SER A 160 11.40 -6.15 13.48
N ILE A 161 11.01 -5.15 14.29
CA ILE A 161 9.60 -4.82 14.53
C ILE A 161 8.94 -4.41 13.22
N GLY A 162 9.57 -3.53 12.43
CA GLY A 162 9.07 -3.12 11.11
C GLY A 162 8.85 -4.30 10.14
N ILE A 163 9.80 -5.25 10.06
CA ILE A 163 9.65 -6.48 9.27
C ILE A 163 8.50 -7.36 9.80
N GLY A 164 8.35 -7.47 11.12
CA GLY A 164 7.23 -8.16 11.75
C GLY A 164 5.88 -7.53 11.40
N MET A 165 5.80 -6.20 11.41
CA MET A 165 4.63 -5.43 11.01
C MET A 165 4.24 -5.68 9.55
N LEU A 166 5.21 -5.64 8.62
CA LEU A 166 4.95 -5.94 7.21
C LEU A 166 4.48 -7.39 7.00
N SER A 167 5.08 -8.34 7.70
CA SER A 167 4.71 -9.75 7.61
C SER A 167 3.29 -9.99 8.12
N PHE A 168 2.92 -9.39 9.25
CA PHE A 168 1.56 -9.41 9.76
C PHE A 168 0.57 -8.76 8.79
N ALA A 169 0.90 -7.56 8.29
CA ALA A 169 0.03 -6.80 7.41
C ALA A 169 -0.22 -7.53 6.08
N LEU A 170 0.75 -8.31 5.57
CA LEU A 170 0.58 -9.16 4.39
C LEU A 170 -0.46 -10.27 4.61
N LEU A 171 -0.36 -11.00 5.73
CA LEU A 171 -1.32 -12.05 6.08
C LEU A 171 -2.71 -11.47 6.36
N ALA A 172 -2.77 -10.37 7.10
CA ALA A 172 -4.02 -9.66 7.37
C ALA A 172 -4.66 -9.10 6.08
N SER A 173 -3.87 -8.67 5.11
CA SER A 173 -4.36 -8.25 3.79
C SER A 173 -4.99 -9.41 3.00
N ALA A 174 -4.38 -10.60 3.05
CA ALA A 174 -4.96 -11.80 2.46
C ALA A 174 -6.28 -12.19 3.16
N TYR A 175 -6.33 -12.11 4.49
CA TYR A 175 -7.55 -12.38 5.25
C TYR A 175 -8.66 -11.37 4.96
N LEU A 176 -8.30 -10.09 4.85
CA LEU A 176 -9.22 -9.03 4.44
C LEU A 176 -9.87 -9.34 3.08
N ALA A 177 -9.11 -9.83 2.11
CA ALA A 177 -9.64 -10.20 0.80
C ALA A 177 -10.71 -11.30 0.91
N ILE A 178 -10.51 -12.31 1.78
CA ILE A 178 -11.51 -13.36 2.05
C ILE A 178 -12.77 -12.76 2.69
N LEU A 179 -12.62 -11.88 3.69
CA LEU A 179 -13.75 -11.20 4.33
C LEU A 179 -14.56 -10.36 3.33
N GLN A 180 -13.90 -9.64 2.44
CA GLN A 180 -14.54 -8.87 1.38
C GLN A 180 -15.29 -9.77 0.40
N GLN A 181 -14.70 -10.90 0.00
CA GLN A 181 -15.37 -11.87 -0.87
C GLN A 181 -16.63 -12.45 -0.21
N ASN A 182 -16.57 -12.82 1.08
CA ASN A 182 -17.72 -13.34 1.81
C ASN A 182 -18.84 -12.28 1.92
N MET A 183 -18.48 -11.04 2.25
CA MET A 183 -19.43 -9.92 2.27
C MET A 183 -20.09 -9.70 0.91
N TYR A 184 -19.33 -9.72 -0.19
CA TYR A 184 -19.89 -9.55 -1.53
C TYR A 184 -20.72 -10.74 -2.02
N ARG A 185 -20.46 -11.95 -1.52
CA ARG A 185 -21.30 -13.13 -1.79
C ARG A 185 -22.65 -13.02 -1.11
N GLU A 186 -22.68 -12.50 0.11
CA GLU A 186 -23.90 -12.39 0.92
C GLU A 186 -24.77 -11.19 0.50
N TYR A 187 -24.18 -10.02 0.29
CA TYR A 187 -24.90 -8.77 0.07
C TYR A 187 -24.82 -8.22 -1.36
N GLY A 188 -24.06 -8.85 -2.25
CA GLY A 188 -23.80 -8.36 -3.60
C GLY A 188 -22.63 -7.36 -3.68
N LYS A 189 -22.23 -7.02 -4.90
CA LYS A 189 -21.08 -6.14 -5.17
C LYS A 189 -21.51 -4.68 -5.26
N HIS A 190 -21.13 -3.89 -4.27
CA HIS A 190 -21.33 -2.45 -4.23
C HIS A 190 -19.98 -1.74 -3.96
N PRO A 191 -19.07 -1.69 -4.96
CA PRO A 191 -17.69 -1.26 -4.75
C PRO A 191 -17.54 0.19 -4.28
N ASP A 192 -18.32 1.12 -4.85
CA ASP A 192 -18.25 2.54 -4.48
C ASP A 192 -18.73 2.77 -3.04
N GLU A 193 -19.84 2.11 -2.66
CA GLU A 193 -20.36 2.11 -1.29
C GLU A 193 -19.35 1.45 -0.34
N ALA A 194 -18.82 0.28 -0.69
CA ALA A 194 -17.83 -0.42 0.13
C ALA A 194 -16.56 0.41 0.33
N MET A 195 -16.07 1.11 -0.70
CA MET A 195 -14.95 2.04 -0.58
C MET A 195 -15.28 3.18 0.39
N PHE A 196 -16.43 3.83 0.26
CA PHE A 196 -16.83 4.90 1.19
C PHE A 196 -16.98 4.38 2.63
N VAL A 197 -17.77 3.33 2.85
CA VAL A 197 -18.09 2.83 4.19
C VAL A 197 -16.85 2.31 4.91
N THR A 198 -15.98 1.57 4.22
CA THR A 198 -14.77 1.04 4.87
C THR A 198 -13.84 2.15 5.37
N HIS A 199 -13.64 3.22 4.60
CA HIS A 199 -12.81 4.35 5.05
C HIS A 199 -13.54 5.17 6.13
N PHE A 200 -14.84 5.47 5.92
CA PHE A 200 -15.62 6.33 6.82
C PHE A 200 -15.81 5.69 8.19
N ALA A 201 -16.17 4.41 8.23
CA ALA A 201 -16.38 3.67 9.48
C ALA A 201 -15.05 3.38 10.22
N SER A 202 -13.90 3.45 9.55
CA SER A 202 -12.59 3.36 10.20
C SER A 202 -12.14 4.67 10.87
N LEU A 203 -12.68 5.84 10.47
CA LEU A 203 -12.26 7.14 11.03
C LEU A 203 -12.34 7.23 12.56
N PRO A 204 -13.41 6.76 13.23
CA PRO A 204 -13.48 6.79 14.69
C PRO A 204 -12.35 6.00 15.38
N LEU A 205 -11.80 4.97 14.74
CA LEU A 205 -10.73 4.15 15.31
C LEU A 205 -9.40 4.92 15.42
N PHE A 206 -9.22 6.00 14.66
CA PHE A 206 -8.05 6.87 14.78
C PHE A 206 -7.99 7.64 16.10
N ILE A 207 -9.05 7.64 16.92
CA ILE A 207 -9.00 8.19 18.28
C ILE A 207 -7.92 7.50 19.13
N LEU A 208 -7.63 6.22 18.87
CA LEU A 208 -6.58 5.45 19.55
C LEU A 208 -5.17 6.00 19.30
N MET A 209 -4.99 6.80 18.25
CA MET A 209 -3.72 7.42 17.84
C MET A 209 -3.82 8.94 17.74
N ALA A 210 -4.82 9.56 18.39
CA ALA A 210 -5.06 11.00 18.34
C ALA A 210 -3.85 11.82 18.82
N ASN A 211 -3.11 11.31 19.82
CA ASN A 211 -1.90 11.96 20.33
C ASN A 211 -0.79 12.00 19.26
N ASP A 212 -0.55 10.90 18.56
CA ASP A 212 0.45 10.85 17.48
C ASP A 212 0.06 11.76 16.32
N ILE A 213 -1.22 11.74 15.94
CA ILE A 213 -1.77 12.56 14.85
C ILE A 213 -1.63 14.04 15.18
N SER A 214 -2.01 14.45 16.39
CA SER A 214 -1.94 15.87 16.80
C SER A 214 -0.49 16.36 16.91
N LYS A 215 0.43 15.51 17.40
CA LYS A 215 1.86 15.83 17.43
C LYS A 215 2.44 15.96 16.02
N ALA A 216 2.10 15.05 15.10
CA ALA A 216 2.53 15.17 13.71
C ALA A 216 1.95 16.42 13.03
N ALA A 217 0.69 16.76 13.33
CA ALA A 217 0.04 17.94 12.78
C ALA A 217 0.67 19.24 13.28
N SER A 218 1.13 19.30 14.54
CA SER A 218 1.85 20.47 15.05
C SER A 218 3.22 20.62 14.38
N ILE A 219 3.95 19.51 14.17
CA ILE A 219 5.21 19.50 13.41
C ILE A 219 4.99 20.01 11.98
N PHE A 220 3.96 19.49 11.28
CA PHE A 220 3.64 19.92 9.91
C PHE A 220 3.27 21.40 9.85
N SER A 221 2.60 21.92 10.88
CA SER A 221 2.19 23.33 10.92
C SER A 221 3.34 24.28 11.25
N ALA A 222 4.40 23.78 11.89
CA ALA A 222 5.62 24.53 12.18
C ALA A 222 6.64 24.49 11.02
N ASP A 223 6.38 23.70 9.98
CA ASP A 223 7.25 23.56 8.82
C ASP A 223 7.29 24.81 7.93
N GLY A 224 8.36 24.96 7.17
CA GLY A 224 8.59 26.09 6.28
C GLY A 224 7.61 26.17 5.11
N PRO A 225 7.45 27.36 4.51
CA PRO A 225 6.54 27.56 3.38
C PRO A 225 6.96 26.70 2.18
N PHE A 226 5.96 26.23 1.43
CA PHE A 226 6.17 25.43 0.24
C PHE A 226 6.73 26.27 -0.91
N THR A 227 7.92 25.91 -1.37
CA THR A 227 8.64 26.61 -2.44
C THR A 227 8.67 25.80 -3.73
N ILE A 228 8.26 26.39 -4.85
CA ILE A 228 8.49 25.88 -6.21
C ILE A 228 9.32 26.90 -6.98
N GLY A 229 10.61 26.60 -7.20
CA GLY A 229 11.52 27.54 -7.85
C GLY A 229 11.65 28.82 -7.04
N SER A 230 11.29 29.96 -7.63
CA SER A 230 11.26 31.26 -6.95
C SER A 230 9.92 31.60 -6.28
N LEU A 231 8.87 30.79 -6.47
CA LEU A 231 7.57 31.02 -5.88
C LEU A 231 7.49 30.35 -4.49
N SER A 232 7.19 31.13 -3.45
CA SER A 232 6.92 30.65 -2.10
C SER A 232 5.44 30.82 -1.77
N LEU A 233 4.75 29.72 -1.48
CA LEU A 233 3.35 29.73 -1.06
C LEU A 233 3.28 29.74 0.48
N PRO A 234 2.35 30.50 1.09
CA PRO A 234 2.19 30.58 2.54
C PRO A 234 1.47 29.35 3.12
N VAL A 235 1.83 28.16 2.64
CA VAL A 235 1.32 26.87 3.12
C VAL A 235 2.53 26.00 3.46
N PRO A 236 2.58 25.33 4.63
CA PRO A 236 3.71 24.49 4.99
C PRO A 236 3.94 23.35 3.98
N THR A 237 5.21 23.03 3.71
CA THR A 237 5.60 22.04 2.71
C THR A 237 5.00 20.67 3.01
N LEU A 238 5.08 20.21 4.25
CA LEU A 238 4.55 18.90 4.66
C LEU A 238 3.02 18.78 4.50
N TRP A 239 2.27 19.87 4.73
CA TRP A 239 0.82 19.89 4.47
C TRP A 239 0.51 19.82 2.96
N MET A 240 1.30 20.50 2.13
CA MET A 240 1.17 20.42 0.67
C MET A 240 1.50 19.01 0.16
N GLU A 241 2.60 18.41 0.63
CA GLU A 241 2.97 17.04 0.29
C GLU A 241 1.90 16.04 0.71
N LEU A 242 1.28 16.23 1.89
CA LEU A 242 0.19 15.37 2.35
C LEU A 242 -1.06 15.50 1.47
N ALA A 243 -1.44 16.73 1.11
CA ALA A 243 -2.57 16.97 0.21
C ALA A 243 -2.34 16.33 -1.17
N LEU A 244 -1.11 16.42 -1.70
CA LEU A 244 -0.71 15.77 -2.95
C LEU A 244 -0.73 14.25 -2.79
N ALA A 245 -0.19 13.70 -1.69
CA ALA A 245 -0.23 12.27 -1.40
C ALA A 245 -1.67 11.73 -1.39
N CYS A 246 -2.60 12.40 -0.70
CA CYS A 246 -4.01 12.02 -0.67
C CYS A 246 -4.68 12.11 -2.05
N SER A 247 -4.41 13.19 -2.81
CA SER A 247 -4.98 13.40 -4.14
C SER A 247 -4.51 12.33 -5.14
N PHE A 248 -3.21 12.05 -5.15
CA PHE A 248 -2.62 11.01 -5.97
C PHE A 248 -3.05 9.60 -5.53
N ASN A 249 -3.22 9.37 -4.23
CA ASN A 249 -3.73 8.10 -3.71
C ASN A 249 -5.17 7.85 -4.17
N TYR A 250 -6.04 8.87 -4.08
CA TYR A 250 -7.39 8.78 -4.62
C TYR A 250 -7.39 8.52 -6.13
N GLY A 251 -6.58 9.27 -6.90
CA GLY A 251 -6.42 9.03 -8.33
C GLY A 251 -5.97 7.61 -8.65
N CYS A 252 -5.01 7.09 -7.87
CA CYS A 252 -4.52 5.71 -7.97
C CYS A 252 -5.66 4.70 -7.80
N ILE A 253 -6.47 4.86 -6.76
CA ILE A 253 -7.63 4.00 -6.52
C ILE A 253 -8.62 4.12 -7.68
N TYR A 254 -9.00 5.34 -8.05
CA TYR A 254 -9.96 5.60 -9.12
C TYR A 254 -9.56 4.97 -10.45
N PHE A 255 -8.32 5.17 -10.90
CA PHE A 255 -7.83 4.63 -12.17
C PHE A 255 -7.65 3.11 -12.13
N VAL A 256 -7.21 2.53 -11.01
CA VAL A 256 -7.13 1.06 -10.88
C VAL A 256 -8.51 0.42 -10.92
N TYR A 257 -9.51 1.02 -10.26
CA TYR A 257 -10.90 0.54 -10.35
C TYR A 257 -11.45 0.68 -11.76
N SER A 258 -11.22 1.81 -12.41
CA SER A 258 -11.64 2.04 -13.80
C SER A 258 -10.98 1.06 -14.76
N LEU A 259 -9.70 0.75 -14.55
CA LEU A 259 -8.98 -0.26 -15.32
C LEU A 259 -9.59 -1.65 -15.11
N ASN A 260 -9.86 -2.04 -13.86
CA ASN A 260 -10.48 -3.33 -13.54
C ASN A 260 -11.89 -3.51 -14.12
N ALA A 261 -12.60 -2.40 -14.39
CA ALA A 261 -13.88 -2.44 -15.07
C ALA A 261 -13.77 -2.47 -16.61
N SER A 262 -12.62 -2.10 -17.17
CA SER A 262 -12.46 -1.86 -18.62
C SER A 262 -11.63 -2.90 -19.35
N VAL A 263 -10.76 -3.64 -18.65
CA VAL A 263 -9.86 -4.64 -19.25
C VAL A 263 -9.89 -5.95 -18.47
N GLU A 264 -9.35 -7.00 -19.07
CA GLU A 264 -9.26 -8.32 -18.45
C GLU A 264 -8.33 -8.31 -17.24
N ALA A 265 -8.59 -9.23 -16.29
CA ALA A 265 -7.85 -9.34 -15.04
C ALA A 265 -6.33 -9.53 -15.24
N LEU A 266 -5.92 -10.18 -16.34
CA LEU A 266 -4.52 -10.34 -16.71
C LEU A 266 -3.85 -8.98 -16.97
N THR A 267 -4.48 -8.14 -17.81
CA THR A 267 -3.99 -6.78 -18.09
C THR A 267 -3.92 -5.92 -16.84
N VAL A 268 -4.95 -5.99 -15.97
CA VAL A 268 -4.93 -5.29 -14.66
C VAL A 268 -3.71 -5.71 -13.84
N THR A 269 -3.47 -7.01 -13.76
CA THR A 269 -2.36 -7.59 -12.98
C THR A 269 -1.01 -7.15 -13.52
N MET A 270 -0.85 -7.12 -14.84
CA MET A 270 0.35 -6.59 -15.50
C MET A 270 0.59 -5.12 -15.16
N VAL A 271 -0.43 -4.28 -15.29
CA VAL A 271 -0.32 -2.83 -15.01
C VAL A 271 -0.02 -2.58 -13.53
N VAL A 272 -0.66 -3.29 -12.61
CA VAL A 272 -0.39 -3.16 -11.17
C VAL A 272 1.01 -3.66 -10.79
N THR A 273 1.50 -4.70 -11.45
CA THR A 273 2.86 -5.21 -11.26
C THR A 273 3.90 -4.21 -11.78
N LEU A 274 3.70 -3.72 -13.00
CA LEU A 274 4.55 -2.69 -13.60
C LEU A 274 4.60 -1.42 -12.73
N ARG A 275 3.43 -0.98 -12.25
CA ARG A 275 3.31 0.14 -11.31
C ARG A 275 4.18 -0.03 -10.07
N LYS A 276 4.12 -1.19 -9.39
CA LYS A 276 4.94 -1.46 -8.19
C LYS A 276 6.44 -1.43 -8.54
N PHE A 277 6.82 -2.00 -9.68
CA PHE A 277 8.20 -1.98 -10.15
C PHE A 277 8.69 -0.56 -10.42
N LEU A 278 7.92 0.24 -11.15
CA LEU A 278 8.27 1.63 -11.43
C LEU A 278 8.32 2.49 -10.16
N SER A 279 7.40 2.29 -9.21
CA SER A 279 7.49 2.94 -7.89
C SER A 279 8.79 2.58 -7.15
N LEU A 280 9.24 1.33 -7.24
CA LEU A 280 10.53 0.91 -6.67
C LEU A 280 11.71 1.59 -7.38
N VAL A 281 11.71 1.65 -8.72
CA VAL A 281 12.77 2.33 -9.48
C VAL A 281 12.83 3.82 -9.13
N VAL A 282 11.67 4.47 -9.06
CA VAL A 282 11.56 5.87 -8.65
C VAL A 282 12.08 6.05 -7.22
N SER A 283 11.73 5.15 -6.30
CA SER A 283 12.25 5.18 -4.93
C SER A 283 13.78 5.11 -4.88
N ILE A 284 14.39 4.23 -5.69
CA ILE A 284 15.86 4.09 -5.76
C ILE A 284 16.50 5.35 -6.36
N VAL A 285 16.01 5.81 -7.51
CA VAL A 285 16.64 6.88 -8.29
C VAL A 285 16.36 8.27 -7.71
N TRP A 286 15.12 8.56 -7.31
CA TRP A 286 14.75 9.88 -6.82
C TRP A 286 15.22 10.12 -5.39
N PHE A 287 15.03 9.14 -4.52
CA PHE A 287 15.38 9.26 -3.11
C PHE A 287 16.75 8.67 -2.76
N GLN A 288 17.52 8.27 -3.77
CA GLN A 288 18.91 7.79 -3.65
C GLN A 288 19.05 6.68 -2.60
N ASN A 289 18.07 5.77 -2.54
CA ASN A 289 18.12 4.65 -1.59
C ASN A 289 19.26 3.68 -1.98
N PRO A 290 20.06 3.21 -1.02
CA PRO A 290 21.11 2.24 -1.30
C PRO A 290 20.50 0.94 -1.83
N PHE A 291 20.93 0.51 -3.01
CA PHE A 291 20.38 -0.67 -3.66
C PHE A 291 21.48 -1.48 -4.35
N THR A 292 21.87 -2.58 -3.72
CA THR A 292 22.98 -3.43 -4.18
C THR A 292 22.54 -4.45 -5.23
N LEU A 293 23.50 -5.14 -5.85
CA LEU A 293 23.22 -6.24 -6.79
C LEU A 293 22.35 -7.34 -6.16
N GLN A 294 22.51 -7.62 -4.85
CA GLN A 294 21.69 -8.59 -4.13
C GLN A 294 20.22 -8.14 -4.07
N HIS A 295 19.96 -6.85 -3.88
CA HIS A 295 18.60 -6.31 -3.91
C HIS A 295 17.98 -6.45 -5.31
N TRP A 296 18.75 -6.23 -6.38
CA TRP A 296 18.28 -6.46 -7.75
C TRP A 296 17.96 -7.94 -8.03
N LEU A 297 18.80 -8.86 -7.55
CA LEU A 297 18.54 -10.28 -7.67
C LEU A 297 17.25 -10.67 -6.94
N GLY A 298 17.06 -10.24 -5.69
CA GLY A 298 15.85 -10.52 -4.94
C GLY A 298 14.60 -9.90 -5.57
N THR A 299 14.72 -8.67 -6.10
CA THR A 299 13.66 -7.98 -6.84
C THR A 299 13.25 -8.77 -8.08
N PHE A 300 14.22 -9.26 -8.85
CA PHE A 300 13.94 -10.12 -10.00
C PHE A 300 13.11 -11.35 -9.60
N PHE A 301 13.49 -12.06 -8.53
CA PHE A 301 12.74 -13.21 -8.03
C PHE A 301 11.30 -12.86 -7.63
N VAL A 302 11.08 -11.72 -6.95
CA VAL A 302 9.74 -11.28 -6.54
C VAL A 302 8.86 -10.93 -7.72
N PHE A 303 9.35 -10.13 -8.67
CA PHE A 303 8.56 -9.70 -9.81
C PHE A 303 8.35 -10.83 -10.83
N ALA A 304 9.38 -11.63 -11.12
CA ALA A 304 9.24 -12.80 -11.98
C ALA A 304 8.28 -13.84 -11.38
N GLY A 305 8.39 -14.12 -10.07
CA GLY A 305 7.45 -15.00 -9.37
C GLY A 305 6.02 -14.46 -9.38
N THR A 306 5.83 -13.14 -9.23
CA THR A 306 4.51 -12.49 -9.31
C THR A 306 3.87 -12.68 -10.70
N LEU A 307 4.65 -12.49 -11.77
CA LEU A 307 4.18 -12.69 -13.14
C LEU A 307 3.87 -14.16 -13.43
N ALA A 308 4.73 -15.08 -13.00
CA ALA A 308 4.53 -16.52 -13.15
C ALA A 308 3.29 -17.02 -12.38
N PHE A 309 3.03 -16.47 -11.19
CA PHE A 309 1.84 -16.79 -10.40
C PHE A 309 0.54 -16.37 -11.09
N SER A 310 0.60 -15.24 -11.81
CA SER A 310 -0.53 -14.61 -12.46
C SER A 310 -0.88 -15.24 -13.81
N ASP A 311 -0.28 -16.39 -14.13
CA ASP A 311 -0.47 -17.18 -15.36
C ASP A 311 -0.21 -16.38 -16.66
N VAL A 312 0.55 -15.26 -16.58
CA VAL A 312 0.79 -14.30 -17.69
C VAL A 312 1.45 -14.95 -18.90
N TRP A 313 2.34 -15.90 -18.68
CA TRP A 313 3.16 -16.50 -19.75
C TRP A 313 2.54 -17.72 -20.40
N PHE A 314 1.43 -18.20 -19.87
CA PHE A 314 0.82 -19.45 -20.30
C PHE A 314 -0.68 -19.21 -20.43
N GLU A 315 -1.09 -18.61 -21.55
CA GLU A 315 -2.46 -18.76 -22.03
C GLU A 315 -2.75 -20.27 -22.12
N GLU A 316 -3.67 -20.76 -21.28
CA GLU A 316 -4.45 -21.91 -21.69
C GLU A 316 -5.20 -21.47 -22.94
N LYS A 317 -4.72 -21.92 -24.12
CA LYS A 317 -5.56 -22.00 -25.32
C LYS A 317 -6.79 -22.80 -24.92
N LYS A 318 -7.89 -22.11 -24.62
CA LYS A 318 -9.22 -22.69 -24.58
C LYS A 318 -9.75 -22.83 -26.00
#